data_AF-A0A5A9GNL6-F1
#
_entry.id   AF-A0A5A9GNL6-F1
#
_cell.length_a   1.000
_cell.length_b   1.000
_cell.length_c   1.000
_cell.angle_alpha   90.00
_cell.angle_beta   90.00
_cell.angle_gamma   90.00
#
_symmetry.space_group_name_H-M   'P 1'
#
loop_
_entity.id
_entity.type
_entity.pdbx_description
1 polymer ?
#
loop_
_entity_poly.entity_id
_entity_poly.type
_entity_poly.pdbx_seq_one_letter_code
_entity_poly.pdbx_strand_id
1 'polypeptide(L)'
;MASSIARHAVTNRSALIRSCLFGAAANLLVAGSALYARPLQDALWVGGDGGSLLLLVAVALSLFALHAVLDFAQSRELAQLVPPGGAAGWLERLWVLEAAWAPVHLAVLALLNPLMGGMALAGVAALAAMIALGATGPANAVGGQSQLARLAGADSFGCTDGFLAGLGFCETVYRVLIVGLGAALLMRGALTPGLFVAASLIGIAAMRTAARGAARWHGGRQAAAVLMMAGRV
;
A
#
# COMPACT_ATOMS: atom_id res chain seq x y z
N MET A 1 -22.18 15.12 -30.50
CA MET A 1 -20.82 15.03 -29.89
C MET A 1 -20.78 15.44 -28.41
N ALA A 2 -21.44 16.54 -27.99
CA ALA A 2 -21.47 16.96 -26.57
C ALA A 2 -22.03 15.91 -25.59
N SER A 3 -23.00 15.09 -26.00
CA SER A 3 -23.55 14.00 -25.16
C SER A 3 -22.58 12.83 -24.93
N SER A 4 -21.57 12.65 -25.78
CA SER A 4 -20.53 11.62 -25.60
C SER A 4 -19.53 12.04 -24.53
N ILE A 5 -19.11 13.31 -24.56
CA ILE A 5 -18.12 13.90 -23.64
C ILE A 5 -18.70 14.00 -22.23
N ALA A 6 -19.96 14.43 -22.09
CA ALA A 6 -20.64 14.49 -20.79
C ALA A 6 -20.81 13.11 -20.15
N ARG A 7 -21.14 12.07 -20.94
CA ARG A 7 -21.21 10.68 -20.44
C ARG A 7 -19.84 10.16 -20.03
N HIS A 8 -18.78 10.42 -20.81
CA HIS A 8 -17.42 10.03 -20.43
C HIS A 8 -16.96 10.72 -19.14
N ALA A 9 -17.28 12.00 -18.95
CA ALA A 9 -16.94 12.73 -17.73
C ALA A 9 -17.66 12.21 -16.48
N VAL A 10 -18.95 11.85 -16.60
CA VAL A 10 -19.75 11.31 -15.48
C VAL A 10 -19.34 9.88 -15.12
N THR A 11 -19.11 9.01 -16.12
CA THR A 11 -18.64 7.63 -15.88
C THR A 11 -17.26 7.63 -15.21
N ASN A 12 -16.38 8.56 -15.61
CA ASN A 12 -15.04 8.72 -15.04
C ASN A 12 -15.10 9.21 -13.57
N ARG A 13 -16.02 10.14 -13.24
CA ARG A 13 -16.21 10.61 -11.86
C ARG A 13 -16.79 9.53 -10.93
N SER A 14 -17.75 8.74 -11.41
CA SER A 14 -18.35 7.66 -10.62
C SER A 14 -17.35 6.55 -10.31
N ALA A 15 -16.56 6.12 -11.30
CA ALA A 15 -15.53 5.10 -11.11
C ALA A 15 -14.43 5.58 -10.14
N LEU A 16 -14.04 6.85 -10.18
CA LEU A 16 -13.07 7.43 -9.24
C LEU A 16 -13.59 7.49 -7.79
N ILE A 17 -14.87 7.84 -7.59
CA ILE A 17 -15.49 7.82 -6.26
C ILE A 17 -15.55 6.37 -5.74
N ARG A 18 -15.94 5.41 -6.58
CA ARG A 18 -15.98 3.99 -6.19
C ARG A 18 -14.60 3.45 -5.86
N SER A 19 -13.57 3.73 -6.66
CA SER A 19 -12.20 3.29 -6.38
C SER A 19 -11.68 3.88 -5.07
N CYS A 20 -12.01 5.14 -4.78
CA CYS A 20 -11.67 5.79 -3.51
C CYS A 20 -12.37 5.09 -2.34
N LEU A 21 -13.67 4.80 -2.46
CA LEU A 21 -14.46 4.15 -1.42
C LEU A 21 -14.01 2.71 -1.15
N PHE A 22 -13.67 1.95 -2.20
CA PHE A 22 -13.14 0.60 -2.06
C PHE A 22 -11.75 0.60 -1.40
N GLY A 23 -10.85 1.50 -1.82
CA GLY A 23 -9.53 1.65 -1.17
C GLY A 23 -9.65 2.10 0.29
N ALA A 24 -10.60 2.99 0.59
CA ALA A 24 -10.90 3.40 1.96
C ALA A 24 -11.39 2.24 2.83
N ALA A 25 -12.35 1.47 2.33
CA ALA A 25 -12.88 0.30 3.02
C ALA A 25 -11.80 -0.77 3.24
N ALA A 26 -10.95 -1.02 2.24
CA ALA A 26 -9.84 -1.96 2.36
C ALA A 26 -8.82 -1.54 3.43
N ASN A 27 -8.45 -0.26 3.47
CA ASN A 27 -7.53 0.28 4.49
C ASN A 27 -8.17 0.31 5.90
N LEU A 28 -9.46 0.64 6.01
CA LEU A 28 -10.19 0.55 7.27
C LEU A 28 -10.26 -0.89 7.79
N LEU A 29 -10.42 -1.88 6.92
CA LEU A 29 -10.39 -3.29 7.32
C LEU A 29 -9.05 -3.68 7.94
N VAL A 30 -7.95 -3.17 7.37
CA VAL A 30 -6.60 -3.42 7.86
C VAL A 30 -6.34 -2.70 9.18
N ALA A 31 -6.77 -1.43 9.31
CA ALA A 31 -6.72 -0.73 10.60
C ALA A 31 -7.59 -1.43 11.66
N GLY A 32 -8.72 -1.98 11.25
CA GLY A 32 -9.65 -2.75 12.06
C GLY A 32 -9.12 -4.11 12.51
N SER A 33 -8.02 -4.63 11.95
CA SER A 33 -7.43 -5.90 12.38
C SER A 33 -6.99 -5.86 13.85
N ALA A 34 -6.70 -4.66 14.40
CA ALA A 34 -6.43 -4.48 15.83
C ALA A 34 -7.62 -4.81 16.72
N LEU A 35 -8.85 -4.64 16.23
CA LEU A 35 -10.06 -5.00 16.98
C LEU A 35 -10.17 -6.52 17.17
N TYR A 36 -9.51 -7.28 16.29
CA TYR A 36 -9.48 -8.74 16.30
C TYR A 36 -8.52 -9.35 17.31
N ALA A 37 -7.52 -8.57 17.72
CA ALA A 37 -6.44 -9.05 18.57
C ALA A 37 -6.87 -9.39 19.99
N ARG A 38 -7.82 -8.63 20.54
CA ARG A 38 -8.32 -8.82 21.91
C ARG A 38 -9.22 -10.05 22.02
N PRO A 39 -10.25 -10.24 21.18
CA PRO A 39 -11.04 -11.48 21.19
C PRO A 39 -10.20 -12.74 20.96
N LEU A 40 -9.20 -12.67 20.08
CA LEU A 40 -8.27 -13.78 19.84
C LEU A 40 -7.46 -14.12 21.10
N GLN A 41 -6.93 -13.10 21.77
CA GLN A 41 -6.16 -13.29 22.99
C GLN A 41 -7.05 -13.84 24.12
N ASP A 42 -8.26 -13.33 24.28
CA ASP A 42 -9.20 -13.83 25.30
C ASP A 42 -9.54 -15.30 25.04
N ALA A 43 -9.81 -15.68 23.78
CA ALA A 43 -10.10 -17.07 23.41
C ALA A 43 -8.91 -18.01 23.65
N LEU A 44 -7.68 -17.57 23.38
CA LEU A 44 -6.47 -18.39 23.52
C LEU A 44 -6.03 -18.57 24.98
N TRP A 45 -6.16 -17.53 25.82
CA TRP A 45 -5.64 -17.56 27.20
C TRP A 45 -6.68 -17.98 28.25
N VAL A 46 -7.97 -17.72 28.02
CA VAL A 46 -9.05 -18.08 28.96
C VAL A 46 -9.57 -19.50 28.73
N GLY A 47 -9.03 -20.22 27.74
CA GLY A 47 -9.46 -21.57 27.39
C GLY A 47 -10.82 -21.56 26.69
N GLY A 48 -10.97 -20.73 25.67
CA GLY A 48 -12.22 -20.63 24.92
C GLY A 48 -12.57 -21.95 24.23
N ASP A 49 -13.85 -22.33 24.29
CA ASP A 49 -14.40 -23.49 23.61
C ASP A 49 -13.96 -23.49 22.13
N GLY A 50 -13.61 -24.66 21.58
CA GLY A 50 -13.11 -24.79 20.21
C GLY A 50 -14.02 -24.15 19.15
N GLY A 51 -15.32 -24.05 19.42
CA GLY A 51 -16.29 -23.33 18.57
C GLY A 51 -16.05 -21.83 18.48
N SER A 52 -15.61 -21.17 19.56
CA SER A 52 -15.29 -19.74 19.57
C SER A 52 -14.06 -19.44 18.71
N LEU A 53 -13.02 -20.28 18.82
CA LEU A 53 -11.83 -20.17 17.97
C LEU A 53 -12.16 -20.39 16.49
N LEU A 54 -13.00 -21.38 16.16
CA LEU A 54 -13.47 -21.61 14.79
C LEU A 54 -14.27 -20.44 14.24
N LEU A 55 -15.17 -19.85 15.04
CA LEU A 55 -15.90 -18.64 14.65
C LEU A 55 -14.93 -17.48 14.38
N LEU A 56 -13.90 -17.34 15.21
CA LEU A 56 -12.90 -16.30 15.07
C LEU A 56 -12.06 -16.48 13.79
N VAL A 57 -11.66 -17.71 13.48
CA VAL A 57 -10.99 -18.03 12.20
C VAL A 57 -11.91 -17.76 11.01
N ALA A 58 -13.19 -18.16 11.09
CA ALA A 58 -14.16 -17.96 10.02
C ALA A 58 -14.39 -16.46 9.74
N VAL A 59 -14.50 -15.64 10.77
CA VAL A 59 -14.65 -14.19 10.62
C VAL A 59 -13.35 -13.56 10.10
N ALA A 60 -12.16 -13.99 10.56
CA ALA A 60 -10.88 -13.53 10.00
C ALA A 60 -10.75 -13.85 8.50
N LEU A 61 -11.12 -15.08 8.09
CA LEU A 61 -11.14 -15.48 6.68
C LEU A 61 -12.17 -14.67 5.87
N SER A 62 -13.33 -14.39 6.44
CA SER A 62 -14.37 -13.57 5.80
C SER A 62 -13.90 -12.13 5.58
N LEU A 63 -13.22 -11.55 6.58
CA LEU A 63 -12.62 -10.22 6.47
C LEU A 63 -11.49 -10.21 5.43
N PHE A 64 -10.64 -11.23 5.41
CA PHE A 64 -9.58 -11.34 4.41
C PHE A 64 -10.15 -11.46 2.98
N ALA A 65 -11.17 -12.30 2.79
CA ALA A 65 -11.86 -12.43 1.51
C ALA A 65 -12.49 -11.10 1.09
N LEU A 66 -13.15 -10.39 2.01
CA LEU A 66 -13.70 -9.07 1.75
C LEU A 66 -12.62 -8.05 1.37
N HIS A 67 -11.48 -8.05 2.06
CA HIS A 67 -10.33 -7.20 1.72
C HIS A 67 -9.82 -7.47 0.31
N ALA A 68 -9.65 -8.74 -0.05
CA ALA A 68 -9.20 -9.14 -1.39
C ALA A 68 -10.20 -8.73 -2.49
N VAL A 69 -11.50 -8.88 -2.23
CA VAL A 69 -12.56 -8.45 -3.18
C VAL A 69 -12.56 -6.93 -3.35
N LEU A 70 -12.39 -6.16 -2.28
CA LEU A 70 -12.30 -4.69 -2.34
C LEU A 70 -11.07 -4.23 -3.14
N ASP A 71 -9.91 -4.84 -2.91
CA ASP A 71 -8.67 -4.51 -3.63
C ASP A 71 -8.75 -4.88 -5.12
N PHE A 72 -9.37 -6.02 -5.43
CA PHE A 72 -9.66 -6.43 -6.80
C PHE A 72 -10.64 -5.47 -7.49
N ALA A 73 -11.73 -5.09 -6.81
CA ALA A 73 -12.71 -4.14 -7.33
C ALA A 73 -12.07 -2.76 -7.58
N GLN A 74 -11.24 -2.29 -6.66
CA GLN A 74 -10.48 -1.05 -6.83
C GLN A 74 -9.56 -1.14 -8.05
N SER A 75 -8.77 -2.21 -8.17
CA SER A 75 -7.87 -2.45 -9.31
C SER A 75 -8.61 -2.46 -10.65
N ARG A 76 -9.79 -3.07 -10.69
CA ARG A 76 -10.64 -3.12 -11.88
C ARG A 76 -11.18 -1.74 -12.27
N GLU A 77 -11.66 -0.95 -11.30
CA GLU A 77 -12.14 0.41 -11.55
C GLU A 77 -10.99 1.33 -11.99
N LEU A 78 -9.81 1.20 -11.39
CA LEU A 78 -8.62 1.95 -11.81
C LEU A 78 -8.19 1.59 -13.24
N ALA A 79 -8.27 0.32 -13.63
CA ALA A 79 -7.96 -0.11 -15.00
C ALA A 79 -8.93 0.47 -16.04
N GLN A 80 -10.21 0.65 -15.68
CA GLN A 80 -11.21 1.29 -16.54
C GLN A 80 -10.97 2.79 -16.74
N LEU A 81 -10.23 3.41 -15.83
CA LEU A 81 -9.93 4.84 -15.84
C LEU A 81 -8.66 5.19 -16.62
N VAL A 82 -7.84 4.19 -17.00
CA VAL A 82 -6.64 4.40 -17.82
C VAL A 82 -7.06 4.71 -19.28
N PRO A 83 -6.88 5.94 -19.78
CA PRO A 83 -7.30 6.28 -21.13
C PRO A 83 -6.36 5.66 -22.18
N PRO A 84 -6.87 5.18 -23.32
CA PRO A 84 -6.06 4.77 -24.45
C PRO A 84 -5.44 6.00 -25.12
N GLY A 85 -4.32 6.49 -24.59
CA GLY A 85 -3.58 7.60 -25.22
C GLY A 85 -2.77 8.54 -24.32
N GLY A 86 -2.86 8.43 -22.98
CA GLY A 86 -2.07 9.31 -22.11
C GLY A 86 -2.29 9.06 -20.63
N ALA A 87 -1.52 8.13 -20.06
CA ALA A 87 -1.62 7.73 -18.65
C ALA A 87 -0.99 8.74 -17.66
N ALA A 88 -0.19 9.68 -18.14
CA ALA A 88 0.74 10.48 -17.33
C ALA A 88 0.07 11.39 -16.29
N GLY A 89 -0.80 12.31 -16.72
CA GLY A 89 -1.44 13.27 -15.82
C GLY A 89 -2.49 12.66 -14.88
N TRP A 90 -2.96 11.45 -15.17
CA TRP A 90 -3.96 10.76 -14.35
C TRP A 90 -3.32 9.92 -13.24
N LEU A 91 -2.23 9.20 -13.53
CA LEU A 91 -1.39 8.51 -12.53
C LEU A 91 -0.87 9.49 -11.46
N GLU A 92 -0.56 10.72 -11.87
CA GLU A 92 -0.10 11.79 -10.98
C GLU A 92 -1.17 12.28 -10.00
N ARG A 93 -2.46 11.97 -10.19
CA ARG A 93 -3.52 12.30 -9.21
C ARG A 93 -3.85 11.14 -8.28
N LEU A 94 -3.61 9.91 -8.71
CA LEU A 94 -3.94 8.71 -7.94
C LEU A 94 -3.06 8.49 -6.71
N TRP A 95 -1.78 8.90 -6.77
CA TRP A 95 -0.88 8.70 -5.63
C TRP A 95 -1.36 9.43 -4.36
N VAL A 96 -2.06 10.56 -4.51
CA VAL A 96 -2.61 11.34 -3.38
C VAL A 96 -3.66 10.55 -2.61
N LEU A 97 -4.52 9.80 -3.31
CA LEU A 97 -5.55 8.98 -2.68
C LEU A 97 -4.96 7.87 -1.79
N GLU A 98 -3.80 7.37 -2.20
CA GLU A 98 -3.10 6.27 -1.52
C GLU A 98 -2.21 6.80 -0.40
N ALA A 99 -1.55 7.94 -0.64
CA ALA A 99 -0.76 8.65 0.35
C ALA A 99 -1.63 9.18 1.51
N ALA A 100 -2.90 9.54 1.27
CA ALA A 100 -3.81 10.04 2.30
C ALA A 100 -4.08 9.03 3.44
N TRP A 101 -3.91 7.73 3.19
CA TRP A 101 -4.10 6.69 4.19
C TRP A 101 -2.86 6.44 5.06
N ALA A 102 -1.67 6.79 4.60
CA ALA A 102 -0.46 6.61 5.40
C ALA A 102 -0.51 7.40 6.73
N PRO A 103 -0.93 8.69 6.78
CA PRO A 103 -1.15 9.42 8.02
C PRO A 103 -2.17 8.76 8.96
N VAL A 104 -3.23 8.15 8.42
CA VAL A 104 -4.24 7.47 9.22
C VAL A 104 -3.63 6.26 9.94
N HIS A 105 -2.88 5.42 9.22
CA HIS A 105 -2.19 4.29 9.85
C HIS A 105 -1.16 4.75 10.87
N LEU A 106 -0.39 5.81 10.57
CA LEU A 106 0.57 6.40 11.50
C LEU A 106 -0.10 6.89 12.78
N ALA A 107 -1.24 7.58 12.67
CA ALA A 107 -1.99 8.06 13.81
C ALA A 107 -2.49 6.90 14.68
N VAL A 108 -3.06 5.86 14.06
CA VAL A 108 -3.50 4.66 14.79
C VAL A 108 -2.34 3.98 15.50
N LEU A 109 -1.19 3.81 14.84
CA LEU A 109 0.02 3.24 15.46
C LEU A 109 0.53 4.07 16.63
N ALA A 110 0.59 5.40 16.47
CA ALA A 110 1.05 6.29 17.52
C ALA A 110 0.12 6.27 18.75
N LEU A 111 -1.19 6.13 18.53
CA LEU A 111 -2.18 5.96 19.59
C LEU A 111 -2.05 4.59 20.28
N LEU A 112 -1.73 3.52 19.55
CA LEU A 112 -1.54 2.18 20.11
C LEU A 112 -0.24 2.09 20.94
N ASN A 113 0.87 2.58 20.39
CA ASN A 113 2.15 2.63 21.08
C ASN A 113 3.08 3.67 20.43
N PRO A 114 3.58 4.66 21.20
CA PRO A 114 4.37 5.77 20.64
C PRO A 114 5.69 5.32 19.99
N LEU A 115 6.31 4.24 20.46
CA LEU A 115 7.55 3.71 19.88
C LEU A 115 7.28 3.03 18.53
N MET A 116 6.18 2.27 18.42
CA MET A 116 5.75 1.68 17.15
C MET A 116 5.37 2.77 16.14
N GLY A 117 4.67 3.83 16.61
CA GLY A 117 4.38 5.03 15.82
C GLY A 117 5.65 5.73 15.33
N GLY A 118 6.64 5.91 16.21
CA GLY A 118 7.94 6.49 15.85
C GLY A 118 8.69 5.68 14.79
N MET A 119 8.69 4.35 14.90
CA MET A 119 9.29 3.47 13.89
C MET A 119 8.56 3.57 12.54
N ALA A 120 7.23 3.62 12.56
CA ALA A 120 6.45 3.82 11.35
C ALA A 120 6.72 5.17 10.69
N LEU A 121 6.85 6.24 11.48
CA LEU A 121 7.25 7.55 10.99
C LEU A 121 8.65 7.52 10.35
N ALA A 122 9.61 6.83 10.98
CA ALA A 122 10.95 6.65 10.44
C ALA A 122 10.94 5.91 9.08
N GLY A 123 10.11 4.86 8.94
CA GLY A 123 9.93 4.16 7.66
C GLY A 123 9.36 5.06 6.57
N VAL A 124 8.34 5.86 6.88
CA VAL A 124 7.75 6.82 5.94
C VAL A 124 8.74 7.94 5.59
N ALA A 125 9.54 8.42 6.55
CA ALA A 125 10.58 9.41 6.30
C ALA A 125 11.69 8.85 5.39
N ALA A 126 12.08 7.58 5.57
CA ALA A 126 13.03 6.91 4.69
C ALA A 126 12.48 6.78 3.24
N LEU A 127 11.20 6.47 3.09
CA LEU A 127 10.53 6.49 1.78
C LEU A 127 10.49 7.89 1.18
N ALA A 128 10.20 8.92 1.97
CA ALA A 128 10.22 10.29 1.50
C ALA A 128 11.63 10.71 1.02
N ALA A 129 12.68 10.31 1.73
CA ALA A 129 14.06 10.51 1.30
C ALA A 129 14.38 9.78 -0.01
N MET A 130 13.91 8.53 -0.17
CA MET A 130 14.00 7.78 -1.42
C MET A 130 13.29 8.48 -2.58
N ILE A 131 12.09 9.01 -2.35
CA ILE A 131 11.34 9.79 -3.34
C ILE A 131 12.13 11.06 -3.72
N ALA A 132 12.69 11.77 -2.75
CA ALA A 132 13.51 12.95 -2.99
C ALA A 132 14.78 12.65 -3.81
N LEU A 133 15.44 11.53 -3.51
CA LEU A 133 16.60 11.03 -4.27
C LEU A 133 16.21 10.56 -5.68
N GLY A 134 15.07 9.88 -5.82
CA GLY A 134 14.53 9.49 -7.13
C GLY A 134 14.04 10.68 -7.95
N ALA A 135 13.63 11.77 -7.29
CA ALA A 135 13.17 12.98 -7.95
C ALA A 135 14.29 13.70 -8.72
N THR A 136 15.52 13.64 -8.20
CA THR A 136 16.72 14.28 -8.79
C THR A 136 17.38 13.44 -9.88
N GLY A 137 17.06 12.14 -9.98
CA GLY A 137 17.56 11.27 -11.04
C GLY A 137 16.90 11.54 -12.40
N PRO A 138 17.61 11.29 -13.53
CA PRO A 138 17.03 11.44 -14.86
C PRO A 138 15.85 10.48 -15.04
N ALA A 139 14.76 10.97 -15.62
CA ALA A 139 13.65 10.12 -16.03
C ALA A 139 14.11 9.23 -17.19
N ASN A 140 14.46 7.97 -16.89
CA ASN A 140 14.80 7.01 -17.93
C ASN A 140 13.52 6.69 -18.73
N ALA A 141 13.51 7.05 -20.01
CA ALA A 141 12.46 6.61 -20.92
C ALA A 141 12.53 5.08 -21.01
N VAL A 142 11.43 4.40 -20.71
CA VAL A 142 11.28 2.93 -20.69
C VAL A 142 11.45 2.27 -22.10
N GLY A 143 12.01 3.00 -23.07
CA GLY A 143 12.04 2.64 -24.48
C GLY A 143 13.18 1.72 -24.94
N GLY A 144 14.04 1.18 -24.08
CA GLY A 144 15.24 0.50 -24.60
C GLY A 144 16.01 -0.43 -23.66
N GLN A 145 15.33 -1.29 -22.89
CA GLN A 145 16.04 -2.38 -22.20
C GLN A 145 15.68 -3.74 -22.82
N SER A 146 16.72 -4.32 -23.41
CA SER A 146 16.76 -5.43 -24.33
C SER A 146 16.29 -6.76 -23.73
N GLN A 147 15.81 -7.66 -24.60
CA GLN A 147 15.45 -9.06 -24.30
C GLN A 147 16.55 -9.82 -23.52
N LEU A 148 17.78 -9.32 -23.52
CA LEU A 148 18.91 -9.80 -22.73
C LEU A 148 18.69 -9.67 -21.21
N ALA A 149 18.01 -8.62 -20.73
CA ALA A 149 17.64 -8.48 -19.31
C ALA A 149 16.56 -9.48 -18.86
N ARG A 150 15.76 -10.01 -19.82
CA ARG A 150 14.81 -11.11 -19.58
C ARG A 150 15.48 -12.48 -19.57
N LEU A 151 16.61 -12.63 -20.26
CA LEU A 151 17.37 -13.88 -20.35
C LEU A 151 18.43 -14.02 -19.25
N ALA A 152 18.90 -12.92 -18.67
CA ALA A 152 20.00 -12.88 -17.72
C ALA A 152 19.64 -13.27 -16.26
N GLY A 153 18.42 -13.72 -15.96
CA GLY A 153 18.04 -14.05 -14.59
C GLY A 153 18.08 -12.82 -13.68
N ALA A 154 17.03 -12.01 -13.70
CA ALA A 154 16.84 -10.94 -12.71
C ALA A 154 16.56 -11.59 -11.34
N ASP A 155 17.63 -12.03 -10.69
CA ASP A 155 17.58 -12.78 -9.45
C ASP A 155 17.01 -11.90 -8.32
N SER A 156 15.96 -12.42 -7.68
CA SER A 156 15.23 -11.94 -6.49
C SER A 156 14.54 -10.56 -6.51
N PHE A 157 14.91 -9.61 -7.36
CA PHE A 157 14.35 -8.24 -7.38
C PHE A 157 13.96 -7.81 -8.81
N GLY A 158 13.07 -8.56 -9.46
CA GLY A 158 12.70 -8.45 -10.88
C GLY A 158 12.02 -7.16 -11.36
N CYS A 159 12.54 -5.98 -11.01
CA CYS A 159 12.22 -4.69 -11.63
C CYS A 159 13.45 -4.17 -12.37
N THR A 160 13.30 -3.83 -13.65
CA THR A 160 14.34 -3.14 -14.44
C THR A 160 14.61 -1.71 -13.94
N ASP A 161 13.79 -1.24 -13.00
CA ASP A 161 13.84 0.08 -12.39
C ASP A 161 14.41 0.00 -10.96
N GLY A 162 15.62 0.52 -10.78
CA GLY A 162 16.31 0.54 -9.49
C GLY A 162 15.53 1.26 -8.39
N PHE A 163 14.67 2.22 -8.73
CA PHE A 163 13.81 2.89 -7.77
C PHE A 163 12.77 1.92 -7.17
N LEU A 164 12.09 1.14 -8.02
CA LEU A 164 11.09 0.16 -7.58
C LEU A 164 11.73 -0.98 -6.79
N ALA A 165 12.92 -1.45 -7.22
CA ALA A 165 13.69 -2.43 -6.46
C ALA A 165 14.06 -1.91 -5.05
N GLY A 166 14.51 -0.65 -4.97
CA GLY A 166 14.81 0.02 -3.70
C GLY A 166 13.57 0.15 -2.80
N LEU A 167 12.40 0.52 -3.35
CA LEU A 167 11.15 0.56 -2.59
C LEU A 167 10.79 -0.82 -1.99
N GLY A 168 10.89 -1.89 -2.77
CA GLY A 168 10.62 -3.25 -2.30
C GLY A 168 11.60 -3.72 -1.22
N PHE A 169 12.88 -3.35 -1.36
CA PHE A 169 13.89 -3.59 -0.32
C PHE A 169 13.55 -2.84 0.97
N CYS A 170 13.28 -1.54 0.90
CA CYS A 170 12.90 -0.73 2.05
C CYS A 170 11.66 -1.30 2.75
N GLU A 171 10.65 -1.73 2.00
CA GLU A 171 9.46 -2.36 2.56
C GLU A 171 9.80 -3.65 3.31
N THR A 172 10.64 -4.51 2.73
CA THR A 172 11.05 -5.78 3.34
C THR A 172 11.84 -5.55 4.63
N VAL A 173 12.82 -4.65 4.61
CA VAL A 173 13.60 -4.25 5.79
C VAL A 173 12.69 -3.69 6.88
N TYR A 174 11.77 -2.80 6.51
CA TYR A 174 10.82 -2.23 7.45
C TYR A 174 9.94 -3.30 8.11
N ARG A 175 9.43 -4.28 7.33
CA ARG A 175 8.63 -5.40 7.86
C ARG A 175 9.38 -6.20 8.92
N VAL A 176 10.68 -6.46 8.71
CA VAL A 176 11.50 -7.16 9.70
C VAL A 176 11.72 -6.29 10.95
N LEU A 177 12.04 -5.01 10.77
CA LEU A 177 12.31 -4.09 11.88
C LEU A 177 11.08 -3.83 12.74
N ILE A 178 9.89 -3.65 12.15
CA ILE A 178 8.67 -3.36 12.91
C ILE A 178 8.20 -4.58 13.71
N VAL A 179 8.40 -5.79 13.18
CA VAL A 179 8.14 -7.03 13.93
C VAL A 179 9.17 -7.22 15.04
N GLY A 180 10.46 -6.98 14.76
CA GLY A 180 11.52 -7.06 15.77
C GLY A 180 11.33 -6.07 16.92
N LEU A 181 10.96 -4.83 16.62
CA LEU A 181 10.63 -3.82 17.63
C LEU A 181 9.41 -4.25 18.47
N GLY A 182 8.36 -4.73 17.81
CA GLY A 182 7.18 -5.27 18.48
C GLY A 182 7.53 -6.41 19.45
N ALA A 183 8.40 -7.34 19.03
CA ALA A 183 8.85 -8.44 19.86
C ALA A 183 9.67 -7.96 21.07
N ALA A 184 10.56 -6.98 20.88
CA ALA A 184 11.32 -6.38 21.97
C ALA A 184 10.41 -5.69 23.00
N LEU A 185 9.35 -5.02 22.55
CA LEU A 185 8.36 -4.39 23.43
C LEU A 185 7.48 -5.42 24.16
N LEU A 186 7.13 -6.51 23.49
CA LEU A 186 6.42 -7.64 24.09
C LEU A 186 7.25 -8.28 25.22
N MET A 187 8.54 -8.54 24.99
CA MET A 187 9.44 -9.08 26.01
C MET A 187 9.61 -8.17 27.22
N ARG A 188 9.49 -6.85 27.04
CA ARG A 188 9.54 -5.85 28.12
C ARG A 188 8.21 -5.69 28.87
N GLY A 189 7.16 -6.40 28.46
CA GLY A 189 5.80 -6.25 29.02
C GLY A 189 5.11 -4.94 28.62
N ALA A 190 5.65 -4.19 27.66
CA ALA A 190 5.08 -2.92 27.18
C ALA A 190 3.98 -3.12 26.13
N LEU A 191 3.85 -4.33 25.58
CA LEU A 191 2.78 -4.73 24.65
C LEU A 191 2.18 -6.05 25.13
N THR A 192 0.85 -6.17 25.03
CA THR A 192 0.20 -7.48 25.13
C THR A 192 0.42 -8.27 23.83
N PRO A 193 0.37 -9.62 23.86
CA PRO A 193 0.49 -10.46 22.66
C PRO A 193 -0.46 -10.04 21.53
N GLY A 194 -1.72 -9.70 21.86
CA GLY A 194 -2.67 -9.21 20.88
C GLY A 194 -2.24 -7.87 20.26
N LEU A 195 -1.84 -6.89 21.09
CA LEU A 195 -1.41 -5.58 20.62
C LEU A 195 -0.12 -5.66 19.80
N PHE A 196 0.78 -6.59 20.10
CA PHE A 196 1.97 -6.86 19.30
C PHE A 196 1.58 -7.20 17.85
N VAL A 197 0.72 -8.21 17.66
CA VAL A 197 0.30 -8.65 16.31
C VAL A 197 -0.44 -7.53 15.59
N ALA A 198 -1.37 -6.86 16.28
CA ALA A 198 -2.12 -5.73 15.74
C ALA A 198 -1.21 -4.58 15.26
N ALA A 199 -0.32 -4.11 16.14
CA ALA A 199 0.55 -2.99 15.84
C ALA A 199 1.55 -3.34 14.72
N SER A 200 2.10 -4.56 14.69
CA SER A 200 2.96 -4.99 13.60
C SER A 200 2.23 -5.01 12.25
N LEU A 201 1.00 -5.53 12.19
CA LEU A 201 0.21 -5.56 10.96
C LEU A 201 -0.13 -4.15 10.45
N ILE A 202 -0.56 -3.24 11.34
CA ILE A 202 -0.85 -1.85 10.98
C ILE A 202 0.43 -1.16 10.51
N GLY A 203 1.59 -1.44 11.13
CA GLY A 203 2.90 -0.93 10.71
C GLY A 203 3.22 -1.34 9.27
N ILE A 204 3.09 -2.63 8.98
CA ILE A 204 3.31 -3.18 7.64
C ILE A 204 2.35 -2.54 6.62
N ALA A 205 1.09 -2.34 7.00
CA ALA A 205 0.09 -1.68 6.16
C ALA A 205 0.45 -0.22 5.86
N ALA A 206 0.89 0.53 6.87
CA ALA A 206 1.35 1.91 6.72
C ALA A 206 2.46 2.00 5.67
N MET A 207 3.49 1.16 5.81
CA MET A 207 4.61 1.12 4.85
C MET A 207 4.15 0.73 3.45
N ARG A 208 3.26 -0.26 3.32
CA ARG A 208 2.73 -0.71 2.02
C ARG A 208 1.92 0.38 1.33
N THR A 209 1.11 1.15 2.07
CA THR A 209 0.35 2.28 1.50
C THR A 209 1.28 3.38 1.01
N ALA A 210 2.30 3.74 1.81
CA ALA A 210 3.30 4.73 1.43
C ALA A 210 4.11 4.29 0.20
N ALA A 211 4.57 3.03 0.15
CA ALA A 211 5.31 2.48 -0.99
C ALA A 211 4.45 2.41 -2.27
N ARG A 212 3.17 2.03 -2.16
CA ARG A 212 2.22 2.07 -3.29
C ARG A 212 2.01 3.49 -3.82
N GLY A 213 1.95 4.49 -2.94
CA GLY A 213 1.91 5.90 -3.33
C GLY A 213 3.15 6.31 -4.11
N ALA A 214 4.34 5.99 -3.58
CA ALA A 214 5.62 6.28 -4.21
C ALA A 214 5.78 5.64 -5.60
N ALA A 215 5.40 4.37 -5.74
CA ALA A 215 5.47 3.65 -7.01
C ALA A 215 4.55 4.26 -8.08
N ARG A 216 3.32 4.67 -7.71
CA ARG A 216 2.38 5.33 -8.63
C ARG A 216 2.86 6.71 -9.06
N TRP A 217 3.44 7.48 -8.15
CA TRP A 217 4.07 8.77 -8.48
C TRP A 217 5.20 8.60 -9.51
N HIS A 218 6.08 7.62 -9.29
CA HIS A 218 7.21 7.35 -10.18
C HIS A 218 6.76 6.89 -11.58
N GLY A 219 5.78 5.99 -11.65
CA GLY A 219 5.18 5.58 -12.93
C GLY A 219 4.52 6.72 -13.69
N GLY A 220 3.84 7.65 -12.98
CA GLY A 220 3.28 8.86 -13.58
C GLY A 220 4.35 9.78 -14.19
N ARG A 221 5.45 10.01 -13.46
CA ARG A 221 6.62 10.78 -13.95
C ARG A 221 7.22 10.17 -15.23
N GLN A 222 7.43 8.86 -15.26
CA GLN A 222 7.99 8.18 -16.44
C GLN A 222 7.06 8.31 -17.66
N ALA A 223 5.76 8.13 -17.45
CA ALA A 223 4.78 8.31 -18.52
C ALA A 223 4.77 9.75 -19.07
N ALA A 224 4.92 10.76 -18.20
CA ALA A 224 5.01 12.16 -18.62
C ALA A 224 6.25 12.42 -19.47
N ALA A 225 7.42 11.91 -19.05
CA ALA A 225 8.67 12.05 -19.78
C ALA A 225 8.60 11.40 -21.18
N VAL A 226 7.97 10.23 -21.31
CA VAL A 226 7.78 9.54 -22.59
C VAL A 226 6.88 10.36 -23.54
N LEU A 227 5.80 10.97 -23.03
CA LEU A 227 4.92 11.82 -23.83
C LEU A 227 5.62 13.10 -24.32
N MET A 228 6.46 13.72 -23.49
CA MET A 228 7.30 14.85 -23.90
C MET A 228 8.26 14.46 -25.03
N MET A 229 8.95 13.32 -24.90
CA MET A 229 9.85 12.83 -25.96
C MET A 229 9.11 12.47 -27.25
N ALA A 230 7.87 11.98 -27.16
CA ALA A 230 7.05 11.63 -28.31
C ALA A 230 6.38 12.83 -29.00
N GLY A 231 6.61 14.07 -28.53
CA GLY A 231 6.00 15.29 -29.09
C GLY A 231 4.48 15.35 -28.93
N ARG A 232 3.91 14.62 -27.97
CA ARG A 232 2.45 14.55 -27.71
C ARG A 232 2.07 15.30 -26.43
N VAL A 233 2.46 16.56 -26.33
CA VAL A 233 2.07 17.48 -25.25
C VAL A 233 1.16 18.55 -25.80
#